data_AF-A0A962RV81-F1
#
_entry.id   AF-A0A962RV81-F1
#
_cell.length_a   1.000
_cell.length_b   1.000
_cell.length_c   1.000
_cell.angle_alpha   90.00
_cell.angle_beta   90.00
_cell.angle_gamma   90.00
#
_symmetry.space_group_name_H-M   'P 1'
#
loop_
_entity.id
_entity.type
_entity.pdbx_description
1 polymer ?
#
loop_
_entity_poly.entity_id
_entity_poly.type
_entity_poly.pdbx_seq_one_letter_code
_entity_poly.pdbx_strand_id
1 'polypeptide(L)'
;MFLPTMAMVALRTHAQLMRGTVTQFEKEELAAALEQEKKVVLELNRDLAADLARRERVEADLREAKTRAERLAQELEKLSSLDGLTGIANRRRFDQTLAREWSRAQRGEQSLALILCDIDYFKQYNDHYGHQAGDACLRQLAKLLEG
;
A
#
# COMPACT_ATOMS: atom_id res chain seq x y z
N MET A 1 32.84 -32.62 81.21
CA MET A 1 33.16 -31.46 80.35
C MET A 1 32.90 -31.78 78.87
N PHE A 2 31.66 -32.15 78.48
CA PHE A 2 31.34 -32.56 77.08
C PHE A 2 29.96 -32.10 76.57
N LEU A 3 29.19 -31.34 77.37
CA LEU A 3 27.88 -30.83 76.93
C LEU A 3 27.88 -29.67 75.91
N PRO A 4 28.87 -28.74 75.83
CA PRO A 4 28.74 -27.58 74.95
C PRO A 4 28.95 -27.89 73.46
N THR A 5 29.66 -28.98 73.13
CA THR A 5 30.01 -29.33 71.75
C THR A 5 28.83 -29.96 71.00
N MET A 6 28.02 -30.79 71.66
CA MET A 6 26.82 -31.39 71.07
C MET A 6 25.73 -30.35 70.81
N ALA A 7 25.55 -29.39 71.73
CA ALA A 7 24.60 -28.29 71.56
C ALA A 7 24.97 -27.39 70.36
N MET A 8 26.26 -27.08 70.18
CA MET A 8 26.72 -26.31 69.01
C MET A 8 26.55 -27.06 67.69
N VAL A 9 26.80 -28.37 67.67
CA VAL A 9 26.60 -29.20 66.45
C VAL A 9 25.11 -29.26 66.09
N ALA A 10 24.23 -29.41 67.08
CA ALA A 10 22.78 -29.41 66.88
C ALA A 10 22.25 -28.05 66.40
N LEU A 11 22.68 -26.94 67.00
CA LEU A 11 22.33 -25.59 66.55
C LEU A 11 22.84 -25.30 65.14
N ARG A 12 24.05 -25.77 64.81
CA ARG A 12 24.64 -25.60 63.48
C ARG A 12 23.90 -26.40 62.41
N THR A 13 23.55 -27.64 62.70
CA THR A 13 22.75 -28.48 61.79
C THR A 13 21.33 -27.94 61.64
N HIS A 14 20.69 -27.51 62.73
CA HIS A 14 19.37 -26.88 62.67
C HIS A 14 19.41 -25.56 61.86
N ALA A 15 20.41 -24.70 62.05
CA ALA A 15 20.58 -23.48 61.27
C ALA A 15 20.96 -23.73 59.80
N GLN A 16 21.59 -24.85 59.46
CA GLN A 16 21.83 -25.27 58.07
C GLN A 16 20.57 -25.81 57.42
N LEU A 17 19.78 -26.62 58.13
CA LEU A 17 18.49 -27.12 57.66
C LEU A 17 17.49 -25.97 57.46
N MET A 18 17.44 -25.00 58.39
CA MET A 18 16.60 -23.81 58.26
C MET A 18 17.05 -22.90 57.10
N ARG A 19 18.36 -22.76 56.85
CA ARG A 19 18.85 -22.02 55.66
C ARG A 19 18.56 -22.74 54.34
N GLY A 20 18.72 -24.06 54.30
CA GLY A 20 18.42 -24.86 53.11
C GLY A 20 16.93 -24.85 52.76
N THR A 21 16.06 -24.90 53.77
CA THR A 21 14.60 -24.84 53.58
C THR A 21 14.11 -23.44 53.18
N VAL A 22 14.64 -22.38 53.77
CA VAL A 22 14.31 -20.99 53.36
C VAL A 22 14.75 -20.73 51.91
N THR A 23 15.98 -21.12 51.53
CA THR A 23 16.46 -20.94 50.15
C THR A 23 15.74 -21.83 49.12
N GLN A 24 15.18 -22.96 49.54
CA GLN A 24 14.38 -23.82 48.68
C GLN A 24 12.98 -23.23 48.45
N PHE A 25 12.36 -22.67 49.50
CA PHE A 25 11.09 -21.98 49.40
C PHE A 25 11.16 -20.73 48.51
N GLU A 26 12.20 -19.89 48.68
CA GLU A 26 12.44 -18.71 47.82
C GLU A 26 12.63 -19.08 46.34
N LYS A 27 13.29 -20.23 46.06
CA LYS A 27 13.45 -20.74 44.69
C LYS A 27 12.14 -21.24 44.09
N GLU A 28 11.28 -21.87 44.88
CA GLU A 28 9.97 -22.35 44.44
C GLU A 28 9.02 -21.18 44.14
N GLU A 29 9.01 -20.13 44.98
CA GLU A 29 8.25 -18.90 44.72
C GLU A 29 8.76 -18.17 43.45
N LEU A 30 10.07 -18.04 43.28
CA LEU A 30 10.66 -17.43 42.08
C LEU A 30 10.36 -18.24 40.82
N ALA A 31 10.40 -19.57 40.90
CA ALA A 31 10.05 -20.45 39.79
C ALA A 31 8.56 -20.33 39.42
N ALA A 32 7.67 -20.23 40.41
CA ALA A 32 6.24 -20.03 40.19
C ALA A 32 5.95 -18.66 39.53
N ALA A 33 6.60 -17.59 40.00
CA ALA A 33 6.48 -16.26 39.39
C ALA A 33 7.00 -16.24 37.94
N LEU A 34 8.15 -16.86 37.68
CA LEU A 34 8.72 -16.99 36.33
C LEU A 34 7.80 -17.80 35.40
N GLU A 35 7.17 -18.86 35.91
CA GLU A 35 6.22 -19.65 35.13
C GLU A 35 4.95 -18.86 34.80
N GLN A 36 4.49 -18.03 35.73
CA GLN A 36 3.36 -17.13 35.52
C GLN A 36 3.67 -16.08 34.44
N GLU A 37 4.85 -15.44 34.47
CA GLU A 37 5.27 -14.50 33.42
C GLU A 37 5.41 -15.18 32.05
N LYS A 38 6.02 -16.37 31.99
CA LYS A 38 6.13 -17.15 30.75
C LYS A 38 4.77 -17.46 30.15
N LYS A 39 3.79 -17.80 30.99
CA LYS A 39 2.42 -18.07 30.54
C LYS A 39 1.80 -16.85 29.85
N VAL A 40 1.97 -15.66 30.43
CA VAL A 40 1.49 -14.40 29.83
C VAL A 40 2.19 -14.10 28.50
N VAL A 41 3.51 -14.29 28.42
CA VAL A 41 4.27 -14.07 27.17
C VAL A 41 3.84 -15.05 26.08
N LEU A 42 3.56 -16.31 26.43
CA LEU A 42 3.06 -17.30 25.48
C LEU A 42 1.66 -16.96 24.96
N GLU A 43 0.79 -16.43 25.81
CA GLU A 43 -0.54 -15.93 25.40
C GLU A 43 -0.41 -14.74 24.45
N LEU A 44 0.40 -13.74 24.80
CA LEU A 44 0.63 -12.55 23.96
C LEU A 44 1.24 -12.91 22.60
N ASN A 45 2.17 -13.86 22.56
CA ASN A 45 2.76 -14.35 21.30
C ASN A 45 1.72 -15.04 20.41
N ARG A 46 0.76 -15.76 20.98
CA ARG A 46 -0.33 -16.38 20.20
C ARG A 46 -1.25 -15.32 19.60
N ASP A 47 -1.62 -14.31 20.39
CA ASP A 47 -2.46 -13.22 19.91
C ASP A 47 -1.77 -12.40 18.82
N LEU A 48 -0.48 -12.09 19.01
CA LEU A 48 0.33 -11.41 18.00
C LEU A 48 0.42 -12.23 16.70
N ALA A 49 0.60 -13.54 16.79
CA ALA A 49 0.62 -14.41 15.62
C ALA A 49 -0.73 -14.39 14.87
N ALA A 50 -1.84 -14.37 15.59
CA ALA A 50 -3.17 -14.26 14.99
C ALA A 50 -3.38 -12.90 14.30
N ASP A 51 -2.92 -11.82 14.91
CA ASP A 51 -3.00 -10.46 14.35
C ASP A 51 -2.14 -10.29 13.09
N LEU A 52 -0.91 -10.83 13.09
CA LEU A 52 -0.05 -10.84 11.91
C LEU A 52 -0.71 -11.59 10.75
N ALA A 53 -1.25 -12.78 11.01
CA ALA A 53 -1.97 -13.55 10.00
C ALA A 53 -3.20 -12.82 9.46
N ARG A 54 -3.89 -12.02 10.29
CA ARG A 54 -5.00 -11.17 9.85
C ARG A 54 -4.52 -10.05 8.94
N ARG A 55 -3.44 -9.35 9.31
CA ARG A 55 -2.87 -8.25 8.51
C ARG A 55 -2.41 -8.73 7.15
N GLU A 56 -1.71 -9.86 7.08
CA GLU A 56 -1.25 -10.44 5.82
C GLU A 56 -2.42 -10.72 4.86
N ARG A 57 -3.54 -11.24 5.37
CA ARG A 57 -4.75 -11.45 4.55
C ARG A 57 -5.32 -10.15 4.01
N VAL A 58 -5.46 -9.14 4.88
CA VAL A 58 -5.98 -7.82 4.48
C VAL A 58 -5.06 -7.16 3.47
N GLU A 59 -3.75 -7.26 3.63
CA GLU A 59 -2.76 -6.73 2.68
C GLU A 59 -2.83 -7.45 1.32
N ALA A 60 -3.01 -8.77 1.33
CA ALA A 60 -3.20 -9.54 0.11
C ALA A 60 -4.48 -9.11 -0.64
N ASP A 61 -5.61 -9.01 0.07
CA ASP A 61 -6.89 -8.56 -0.49
C ASP A 61 -6.79 -7.12 -1.03
N LEU A 62 -6.13 -6.23 -0.28
CA LEU A 62 -5.90 -4.85 -0.70
C LEU A 62 -5.05 -4.78 -1.96
N ARG A 63 -4.02 -5.61 -2.06
CA ARG A 63 -3.15 -5.68 -3.24
C ARG A 63 -3.93 -6.17 -4.46
N GLU A 64 -4.75 -7.20 -4.30
CA GLU A 64 -5.61 -7.69 -5.38
C GLU A 64 -6.61 -6.63 -5.83
N ALA A 65 -7.31 -5.99 -4.89
CA ALA A 65 -8.28 -4.93 -5.18
C ALA A 65 -7.62 -3.76 -5.91
N LYS A 66 -6.41 -3.36 -5.51
CA LYS A 66 -5.63 -2.31 -6.16
C LYS A 66 -5.29 -2.68 -7.61
N THR A 67 -4.75 -3.88 -7.84
CA THR A 67 -4.42 -4.34 -9.20
C THR A 67 -5.68 -4.41 -10.08
N ARG A 68 -6.82 -4.83 -9.53
CA ARG A 68 -8.09 -4.85 -10.25
C ARG A 68 -8.56 -3.43 -10.61
N ALA A 69 -8.46 -2.49 -9.67
CA ALA A 69 -8.81 -1.10 -9.91
C ALA A 69 -7.93 -0.45 -10.99
N GLU A 70 -6.62 -0.71 -10.97
CA GLU A 70 -5.67 -0.23 -11.99
C GLU A 70 -6.01 -0.77 -13.39
N ARG A 71 -6.36 -2.06 -13.49
CA ARG A 71 -6.80 -2.66 -14.77
C ARG A 71 -8.08 -2.02 -15.30
N LEU A 72 -9.09 -1.86 -14.43
CA LEU A 72 -10.35 -1.21 -14.81
C LEU A 72 -10.13 0.25 -15.21
N ALA A 73 -9.26 0.98 -14.51
CA ALA A 73 -8.90 2.34 -14.87
C ALA A 73 -8.25 2.41 -16.25
N GLN A 74 -7.33 1.49 -16.56
CA GLN A 74 -6.72 1.39 -17.89
C GLN A 74 -7.75 1.04 -18.98
N GLU A 75 -8.71 0.15 -18.70
CA GLU A 75 -9.79 -0.18 -19.63
C GLU A 75 -10.71 1.02 -19.86
N LEU A 76 -11.13 1.70 -18.80
CA LEU A 76 -11.90 2.94 -18.88
C LEU A 76 -11.15 4.01 -19.64
N GLU A 77 -9.83 4.13 -19.45
CA GLU A 77 -8.99 5.08 -20.16
C GLU A 77 -8.92 4.75 -21.66
N LYS A 78 -8.84 3.45 -22.03
CA LYS A 78 -8.95 3.01 -23.43
C LYS A 78 -10.32 3.30 -24.04
N LEU A 79 -11.39 3.10 -23.27
CA LEU A 79 -12.76 3.41 -23.69
C LEU A 79 -12.98 4.93 -23.81
N SER A 80 -12.36 5.70 -22.92
CA SER A 80 -12.40 7.17 -22.87
C SER A 80 -11.30 7.80 -23.72
N SER A 81 -11.22 7.38 -24.99
CA SER A 81 -10.20 7.84 -25.93
C SER A 81 -10.57 9.14 -26.68
N LEU A 82 -11.77 9.68 -26.41
CA LEU A 82 -12.33 10.85 -27.08
C LEU A 82 -12.39 12.06 -26.14
N ASP A 83 -12.35 13.25 -26.71
CA ASP A 83 -12.64 14.51 -26.03
C ASP A 83 -14.15 14.68 -25.86
N GLY A 84 -14.59 15.06 -24.66
CA GLY A 84 -16.02 15.11 -24.30
C GLY A 84 -16.81 16.22 -24.99
N LEU A 85 -16.15 17.29 -25.42
CA LEU A 85 -16.81 18.41 -26.11
C LEU A 85 -16.91 18.15 -27.61
N THR A 86 -15.80 17.73 -28.21
CA THR A 86 -15.61 17.68 -29.66
C THR A 86 -15.78 16.28 -30.26
N GLY A 87 -15.63 15.22 -29.45
CA GLY A 87 -15.75 13.83 -29.90
C GLY A 87 -14.52 13.27 -30.62
N ILE A 88 -13.50 14.09 -30.94
CA ILE A 88 -12.27 13.63 -31.58
C ILE A 88 -11.33 12.95 -30.57
N ALA A 89 -10.27 12.32 -31.06
CA ALA A 89 -9.21 11.75 -30.24
C ALA A 89 -8.67 12.77 -29.22
N ASN A 90 -8.71 12.45 -27.94
CA ASN A 90 -8.11 13.32 -26.93
C ASN A 90 -6.58 13.30 -26.99
N ARG A 91 -5.93 14.24 -26.30
CA ARG A 91 -4.46 14.38 -26.26
C ARG A 91 -3.75 13.06 -25.94
N ARG A 92 -4.29 12.26 -25.02
CA ARG A 92 -3.69 10.98 -24.64
C ARG A 92 -3.73 9.97 -25.79
N ARG A 93 -4.87 9.85 -26.46
CA ARG A 93 -5.00 8.98 -27.65
C ARG A 93 -4.08 9.45 -28.77
N PHE A 94 -3.93 10.77 -28.95
CA PHE A 94 -2.96 11.36 -29.87
C PHE A 94 -1.53 10.92 -29.54
N ASP A 95 -1.06 11.14 -28.31
CA ASP A 95 0.31 10.80 -27.89
C ASP A 95 0.62 9.31 -28.09
N GLN A 96 -0.32 8.44 -27.69
CA GLN A 96 -0.18 6.98 -27.89
C GLN A 96 -0.14 6.60 -29.36
N THR A 97 -0.94 7.25 -30.21
CA THR A 97 -0.98 6.95 -31.66
C THR A 97 0.28 7.46 -32.34
N LEU A 98 0.74 8.66 -32.00
CA LEU A 98 1.96 9.24 -32.52
C LEU A 98 3.18 8.36 -32.18
N ALA A 99 3.30 7.88 -30.94
CA ALA A 99 4.39 6.98 -30.55
C ALA A 99 4.38 5.65 -31.34
N ARG A 100 3.19 5.09 -31.60
CA ARG A 100 3.03 3.87 -32.41
C ARG A 100 3.39 4.10 -33.87
N GLU A 101 2.87 5.16 -34.49
CA GLU A 101 3.14 5.47 -35.90
C GLU A 101 4.58 5.89 -36.12
N TRP A 102 5.20 6.61 -35.18
CA TRP A 102 6.64 6.90 -35.21
C TRP A 102 7.47 5.63 -35.26
N SER A 103 7.20 4.68 -34.36
CA SER A 103 7.90 3.40 -34.31
C SER A 103 7.69 2.59 -35.59
N ARG A 104 6.49 2.65 -36.17
CA ARG A 104 6.15 1.97 -37.42
C ARG A 104 6.89 2.58 -38.61
N ALA A 105 6.87 3.91 -38.74
CA ALA A 105 7.55 4.66 -39.79
C ALA A 105 9.05 4.39 -39.77
N GLN A 106 9.66 4.37 -38.58
CA GLN A 106 11.08 4.04 -38.41
C GLN A 106 11.41 2.63 -38.88
N ARG A 107 10.59 1.62 -38.55
CA ARG A 107 10.82 0.24 -39.00
C ARG A 107 10.58 0.02 -40.49
N GLY A 108 9.66 0.78 -41.07
CA GLY A 108 9.29 0.67 -42.48
C GLY A 108 10.04 1.60 -43.42
N GLU A 109 10.98 2.41 -42.89
CA GLU A 109 11.65 3.49 -43.64
C GLU A 109 10.64 4.42 -44.35
N GLN A 110 9.52 4.70 -43.69
CA GLN A 110 8.45 5.54 -44.23
C GLN A 110 8.53 6.95 -43.63
N SER A 111 8.17 7.96 -44.42
CA SER A 111 7.99 9.33 -43.92
C SER A 111 6.69 9.45 -43.12
N LEU A 112 6.76 10.13 -41.97
CA LEU A 112 5.61 10.50 -41.16
C LEU A 112 5.44 12.02 -41.18
N ALA A 113 4.21 12.49 -41.45
CA ALA A 113 3.85 13.91 -41.38
C ALA A 113 2.91 14.17 -40.19
N LEU A 114 3.06 15.32 -39.55
CA LEU A 114 2.21 15.78 -38.45
C LEU A 114 1.80 17.23 -38.69
N ILE A 115 0.51 17.53 -38.49
CA ILE A 115 -0.04 18.88 -38.55
C ILE A 115 -0.46 19.27 -37.15
N LEU A 116 0.01 20.44 -36.69
CA LEU A 116 -0.45 21.11 -35.49
C LEU A 116 -1.10 22.42 -35.92
N CYS A 117 -2.31 22.67 -35.48
CA CYS A 117 -3.08 23.88 -35.79
C CYS A 117 -3.77 24.40 -34.52
N ASP A 118 -4.03 25.70 -34.50
CA ASP A 118 -4.74 26.40 -33.43
C ASP A 118 -5.77 27.37 -34.04
N ILE A 119 -6.79 27.74 -33.27
CA ILE A 119 -7.82 28.68 -33.73
C ILE A 119 -7.36 30.11 -33.42
N ASP A 120 -7.09 30.88 -34.47
CA ASP A 120 -6.71 32.28 -34.34
C ASP A 120 -7.78 33.10 -33.60
N TYR A 121 -7.33 33.96 -32.68
CA TYR A 121 -8.17 34.90 -31.92
C TYR A 121 -9.35 34.26 -31.14
N PHE A 122 -9.30 32.96 -30.82
CA PHE A 122 -10.40 32.24 -30.17
C PHE A 122 -10.85 32.86 -28.84
N LYS A 123 -9.92 33.45 -28.07
CA LYS A 123 -10.26 34.20 -26.85
C LYS A 123 -11.18 35.40 -27.13
N GLN A 124 -10.84 36.21 -28.13
CA GLN A 124 -11.64 37.39 -28.49
C GLN A 124 -13.02 36.99 -29.01
N TYR A 125 -13.08 35.88 -29.75
CA TYR A 125 -14.34 35.28 -30.16
C TYR A 125 -15.20 34.88 -28.95
N ASN A 126 -14.62 34.17 -27.97
CA ASN A 126 -15.33 33.79 -26.74
C ASN A 126 -15.76 35.00 -25.91
N ASP A 127 -14.92 36.02 -25.79
CA ASP A 127 -15.22 37.23 -25.04
C ASP A 127 -16.39 38.00 -25.69
N HIS A 128 -16.55 37.92 -27.01
CA HIS A 128 -17.62 38.59 -27.75
C HIS A 128 -18.93 37.78 -27.83
N TYR A 129 -18.85 36.48 -28.12
CA TYR A 129 -20.03 35.62 -28.38
C TYR A 129 -20.39 34.69 -27.22
N GLY A 130 -19.55 34.63 -26.18
CA GLY A 130 -19.70 33.74 -25.04
C GLY A 130 -19.16 32.33 -25.26
N HIS A 131 -18.85 31.65 -24.16
CA HIS A 131 -18.25 30.30 -24.19
C HIS A 131 -19.11 29.25 -24.90
N GLN A 132 -20.44 29.34 -24.83
CA GLN A 132 -21.32 28.38 -25.53
C GLN A 132 -21.17 28.46 -27.06
N ALA A 133 -20.97 29.66 -27.60
CA ALA A 133 -20.69 29.84 -29.03
C ALA A 133 -19.29 29.31 -29.38
N GLY A 134 -18.30 29.52 -28.50
CA GLY A 134 -16.98 28.90 -28.61
C GLY A 134 -17.02 27.38 -28.67
N ASP A 135 -17.79 26.75 -27.76
CA ASP A 135 -18.00 25.31 -27.72
C ASP A 135 -18.64 24.78 -29.01
N ALA A 136 -19.62 25.51 -29.56
CA ALA A 136 -20.23 25.17 -30.84
C ALA A 136 -19.24 25.29 -32.01
N CYS A 137 -18.40 26.33 -32.00
CA CYS A 137 -17.32 26.51 -32.98
C CYS A 137 -16.31 25.34 -32.92
N LEU A 138 -15.86 24.95 -31.73
CA LEU A 138 -14.96 23.80 -31.53
C LEU A 138 -15.57 22.50 -32.05
N ARG A 139 -16.86 22.24 -31.77
CA ARG A 139 -17.59 21.08 -32.30
C ARG A 139 -17.67 21.08 -33.83
N GLN A 140 -17.86 22.24 -34.45
CA GLN A 140 -17.88 22.35 -35.92
C GLN A 140 -16.50 22.11 -36.52
N LEU A 141 -15.45 22.69 -35.95
CA LEU A 141 -14.07 22.47 -36.41
C LEU A 141 -13.69 20.99 -36.30
N ALA A 142 -14.02 20.35 -35.18
CA ALA A 142 -13.80 18.94 -34.95
C ALA A 142 -14.44 18.07 -36.05
N LYS A 143 -15.69 18.34 -36.41
CA LYS A 143 -16.40 17.65 -37.51
C LYS A 143 -15.78 17.89 -38.87
N LEU A 144 -15.21 19.07 -39.11
CA LEU A 144 -14.51 19.37 -40.37
C LEU A 144 -13.19 18.62 -40.50
N LEU A 145 -12.54 18.31 -39.37
CA LEU A 145 -11.29 17.54 -39.33
C LEU A 145 -11.54 16.02 -39.28
N GLU A 146 -12.75 15.59 -38.93
CA GLU A 146 -13.20 14.21 -39.06
C GLU A 146 -13.45 13.92 -40.55
N GLY A 147 -12.52 13.19 -41.18
CA GLY A 147 -12.58 12.81 -42.59
C GLY A 147 -13.67 11.80 -42.91
#